data_AF-A0A2M9IF62-F1
#
_entry.id   AF-A0A2M9IF62-F1
#
_cell.length_a   1.000
_cell.length_b   1.000
_cell.length_c   1.000
_cell.angle_alpha   90.00
_cell.angle_beta   90.00
_cell.angle_gamma   90.00
#
_symmetry.space_group_name_H-M   'P 1'
#
loop_
_entity.id
_entity.type
_entity.pdbx_description
1 polymer ?
#
loop_
_entity_poly.entity_id
_entity_poly.type
_entity_poly.pdbx_seq_one_letter_code
_entity_poly.pdbx_strand_id
1 'polypeptide(L)'
;MALIGIGLLTGATTVLFGFGGGFVTVPVVVWADAALGADAMQVATATSALVMVVNAGFATAVTPRRVLLALRGSGMLLLLLAAGASVGALATRLAPAGLARWAFVAYVALTIADVLLRPGFLRPGSRIEATSDAPRPLPTVLGAPAGAVAAFLGVGGSVMTVPAMRRAGHTMRVATALANPLTLAIALPATAVSLGGAAVPAAADAHLQLVGLIDLRAASALLLGALPVIAILRRRPPRIPDRTYAWAYIGLLAMVTVAMLLSA
;
A
#
# COMPACT_ATOMS: atom_id res chain seq x y z
N MET A 1 -17.93 -13.23 7.29
CA MET A 1 -17.06 -13.26 8.49
C MET A 1 -15.58 -13.18 8.13
N ALA A 2 -15.07 -13.97 7.18
CA ALA A 2 -13.66 -13.89 6.74
C ALA A 2 -13.22 -12.48 6.29
N LEU A 3 -14.01 -11.79 5.46
CA LEU A 3 -13.71 -10.43 4.98
C LEU A 3 -13.59 -9.38 6.08
N ILE A 4 -14.33 -9.52 7.18
CA ILE A 4 -14.24 -8.60 8.33
C ILE A 4 -12.95 -8.86 9.10
N GLY A 5 -12.58 -10.13 9.31
CA GLY A 5 -11.30 -10.52 9.91
C GLY A 5 -10.10 -10.01 9.12
N ILE A 6 -10.20 -10.08 7.79
CA ILE A 6 -9.20 -9.53 6.89
C ILE A 6 -9.22 -8.00 6.96
N GLY A 7 -10.39 -7.36 6.98
CA GLY A 7 -10.52 -5.91 7.18
C GLY A 7 -9.80 -5.43 8.44
N LEU A 8 -9.90 -6.16 9.56
CA LEU A 8 -9.14 -5.88 10.78
C LEU A 8 -7.63 -5.90 10.52
N LEU A 9 -7.14 -6.93 9.81
CA LEU A 9 -5.73 -7.09 9.45
C LEU A 9 -5.26 -5.98 8.49
N THR A 10 -6.08 -5.62 7.52
CA THR A 10 -5.90 -4.50 6.58
C THR A 10 -5.82 -3.16 7.31
N GLY A 11 -6.67 -2.95 8.32
CA GLY A 11 -6.62 -1.78 9.19
C GLY A 11 -5.35 -1.73 10.05
N ALA A 12 -4.96 -2.86 10.63
CA ALA A 12 -3.74 -2.98 11.41
C ALA A 12 -2.51 -2.68 10.54
N THR A 13 -2.41 -3.27 9.35
CA THR A 13 -1.29 -3.05 8.41
C THR A 13 -1.26 -1.64 7.83
N THR A 14 -2.41 -0.98 7.72
CA THR A 14 -2.47 0.45 7.36
C THR A 14 -1.80 1.31 8.43
N VAL A 15 -2.11 1.11 9.71
CA VAL A 15 -1.49 1.91 10.78
C VAL A 15 -0.04 1.52 11.01
N LEU A 16 0.24 0.21 11.02
CA LEU A 16 1.57 -0.30 11.32
C LEU A 16 2.53 -0.08 10.15
N PHE A 17 2.09 -0.18 8.90
CA PHE A 17 3.05 -0.17 7.80
C PHE A 17 2.77 0.91 6.76
N GLY A 18 1.62 1.56 6.81
CA GLY A 18 1.26 2.61 5.85
C GLY A 18 0.89 2.07 4.47
N PHE A 19 0.64 0.76 4.33
CA PHE A 19 0.25 0.13 3.07
C PHE A 19 -1.11 0.59 2.53
N GLY A 20 -1.93 1.27 3.34
CA GLY A 20 -3.34 1.53 3.04
C GLY A 20 -4.18 0.24 2.98
N GLY A 21 -3.59 -0.91 3.31
CA GLY A 21 -4.20 -2.21 3.19
C GLY A 21 -3.89 -2.97 1.89
N GLY A 22 -3.33 -2.31 0.87
CA GLY A 22 -3.26 -2.86 -0.48
C GLY A 22 -2.62 -4.25 -0.60
N PHE A 23 -1.57 -4.52 0.16
CA PHE A 23 -0.93 -5.84 0.23
C PHE A 23 -1.84 -6.98 0.64
N VAL A 24 -2.76 -6.69 1.56
CA VAL A 24 -3.66 -7.69 2.12
C VAL A 24 -4.93 -7.72 1.27
N THR A 25 -5.38 -6.57 0.79
CA THR A 25 -6.61 -6.44 0.02
C THR A 25 -6.52 -7.09 -1.35
N VAL A 26 -5.42 -6.90 -2.10
CA VAL A 26 -5.30 -7.44 -3.48
C VAL A 26 -5.42 -8.98 -3.50
N PRO A 27 -4.63 -9.77 -2.75
CA PRO A 27 -4.77 -11.24 -2.75
C PRO A 27 -6.16 -11.70 -2.31
N VAL A 28 -6.75 -11.01 -1.34
CA VAL A 28 -8.05 -11.40 -0.79
C VAL A 28 -9.17 -11.17 -1.78
N VAL A 29 -9.18 -10.03 -2.48
CA VAL A 29 -10.19 -9.77 -3.50
C VAL A 29 -9.99 -10.71 -4.70
N VAL A 30 -8.75 -11.01 -5.09
CA VAL A 30 -8.47 -12.05 -6.11
C VAL A 30 -9.04 -13.42 -5.71
N TRP A 31 -8.93 -13.81 -4.44
CA TRP A 31 -9.48 -15.07 -3.95
C TRP A 31 -11.01 -15.03 -3.80
N ALA A 32 -11.56 -13.92 -3.33
CA ALA A 32 -13.00 -13.75 -3.15
C ALA A 32 -13.74 -13.75 -4.50
N ASP A 33 -13.11 -13.16 -5.51
CA ASP A 33 -13.65 -13.02 -6.86
C ASP A 33 -12.94 -13.97 -7.85
N ALA A 34 -12.41 -15.10 -7.37
CA ALA A 34 -11.71 -16.09 -8.21
C ALA A 34 -12.57 -16.58 -9.39
N ALA A 35 -13.90 -16.50 -9.27
CA ALA A 35 -14.86 -16.81 -10.33
C ALA A 35 -14.82 -15.83 -11.52
N LEU A 36 -14.23 -14.63 -11.38
CA LEU A 36 -14.09 -13.64 -12.46
C LEU A 36 -12.92 -13.94 -13.42
N GLY A 37 -12.14 -15.00 -13.19
CA GLY A 37 -11.08 -15.41 -14.10
C GLY A 37 -10.03 -14.31 -14.37
N ALA A 38 -9.82 -13.95 -15.63
CA ALA A 38 -8.81 -12.96 -16.03
C ALA A 38 -9.09 -11.53 -15.51
N ASP A 39 -10.37 -11.19 -15.30
CA ASP A 39 -10.78 -9.85 -14.86
C ASP A 39 -10.68 -9.67 -13.33
N ALA A 40 -10.56 -10.77 -12.59
CA ALA A 40 -10.44 -10.77 -11.12
C ALA A 40 -9.28 -9.89 -10.63
N MET A 41 -8.14 -9.89 -11.34
CA MET A 41 -6.99 -9.08 -10.96
C MET A 41 -7.23 -7.58 -11.16
N GLN A 42 -7.93 -7.20 -12.22
CA GLN A 42 -8.25 -5.80 -12.50
C GLN A 42 -9.27 -5.28 -11.49
N VAL A 43 -10.30 -6.07 -11.19
CA VAL A 43 -11.30 -5.75 -10.17
C VAL A 43 -10.67 -5.69 -8.77
N ALA A 44 -9.80 -6.64 -8.43
CA ALA A 44 -9.08 -6.64 -7.16
C ALA A 44 -8.14 -5.44 -7.00
N THR A 45 -7.44 -5.05 -8.06
CA THR A 45 -6.54 -3.90 -8.04
C THR A 45 -7.32 -2.60 -7.87
N ALA A 46 -8.42 -2.43 -8.60
CA ALA A 46 -9.30 -1.27 -8.51
C ALA A 46 -9.97 -1.16 -7.13
N THR A 47 -10.50 -2.29 -6.62
CA THR A 47 -11.15 -2.36 -5.30
C THR A 47 -10.15 -2.09 -4.18
N SER A 48 -8.95 -2.65 -4.28
CA SER A 48 -7.85 -2.38 -3.35
C SER A 48 -7.43 -0.91 -3.36
N ALA A 49 -7.31 -0.28 -4.53
CA ALA A 49 -6.96 1.13 -4.66
C ALA A 49 -7.98 2.03 -3.93
N LEU A 50 -9.29 1.75 -4.06
CA LEU A 50 -10.32 2.49 -3.33
C LEU A 50 -10.19 2.29 -1.82
N VAL A 51 -10.02 1.04 -1.37
CA VAL A 51 -9.82 0.73 0.06
C VAL A 51 -8.59 1.46 0.60
N MET A 52 -7.51 1.52 -0.18
CA MET A 52 -6.30 2.26 0.15
C MET A 52 -6.53 3.76 0.25
N VAL A 53 -7.30 4.37 -0.65
CA VAL A 53 -7.66 5.79 -0.57
C VAL A 53 -8.36 6.09 0.75
N VAL A 54 -9.39 5.30 1.10
CA VAL A 54 -10.18 5.55 2.31
C VAL A 54 -9.33 5.30 3.57
N ASN A 55 -8.63 4.18 3.64
CA ASN A 55 -7.79 3.81 4.78
C ASN A 55 -6.63 4.79 4.97
N ALA A 56 -5.87 5.07 3.93
CA ALA A 56 -4.73 5.98 3.98
C ALA A 56 -5.18 7.43 4.19
N GLY A 57 -6.32 7.83 3.63
CA GLY A 57 -6.95 9.13 3.85
C GLY A 57 -7.35 9.34 5.30
N PHE A 58 -8.11 8.40 5.87
CA PHE A 58 -8.49 8.45 7.28
C PHE A 58 -7.26 8.41 8.19
N ALA A 59 -6.31 7.53 7.91
CA ALA A 59 -5.05 7.45 8.62
C ALA A 59 -4.28 8.79 8.58
N THR A 60 -4.19 9.41 7.41
CA THR A 60 -3.53 10.72 7.22
C THR A 60 -4.27 11.83 7.97
N ALA A 61 -5.60 11.87 7.93
CA ALA A 61 -6.41 12.89 8.61
C ALA A 61 -6.22 12.88 10.13
N VAL A 62 -6.05 11.69 10.73
CA VAL A 62 -5.82 11.54 12.18
C VAL A 62 -4.32 11.63 12.52
N THR A 63 -3.42 11.83 11.54
CA THR A 63 -1.99 12.02 11.79
C THR A 63 -1.71 13.43 12.33
N PRO A 64 -0.91 13.58 13.40
CA PRO A 64 -0.58 14.90 13.93
C PRO A 64 0.12 15.78 12.88
N ARG A 65 -0.29 17.06 12.80
CA ARG A 65 0.29 18.04 11.85
C ARG A 65 1.81 18.15 11.95
N ARG A 66 2.38 18.00 13.14
CA ARG A 66 3.84 18.02 13.36
C ARG A 66 4.59 16.95 12.57
N VAL A 67 3.97 15.78 12.38
CA VAL A 67 4.54 14.70 11.57
C VAL A 67 4.36 15.00 10.09
N LEU A 68 3.18 15.49 9.68
CA LEU A 68 2.92 15.88 8.29
C LEU A 68 3.79 17.05 7.81
N LEU A 69 4.24 17.92 8.73
CA LEU A 69 5.20 18.98 8.41
C LEU A 69 6.54 18.45 7.87
N ALA A 70 6.90 17.19 8.16
CA ALA A 70 8.08 16.57 7.54
C ALA A 70 7.93 16.36 6.02
N LEU A 71 6.69 16.37 5.49
CA LEU A 71 6.41 16.36 4.05
C LEU A 71 6.31 17.77 3.46
N ARG A 72 6.45 18.82 4.26
CA ARG A 72 6.41 20.21 3.77
C ARG A 72 7.60 20.43 2.83
N GLY A 73 7.32 20.81 1.58
CA GLY A 73 8.32 20.91 0.51
C GLY A 73 8.43 19.67 -0.39
N SER A 74 7.76 18.56 -0.04
CA SER A 74 7.69 17.34 -0.87
C SER A 74 6.58 17.40 -1.95
N GLY A 75 6.03 18.58 -2.25
CA GLY A 75 4.91 18.72 -3.19
C GLY A 75 5.22 18.16 -4.58
N MET A 76 6.44 18.39 -5.09
CA MET A 76 6.88 17.84 -6.36
C MET A 76 7.00 16.30 -6.32
N LEU A 77 7.44 15.72 -5.20
CA LEU A 77 7.47 14.26 -5.02
C LEU A 77 6.06 13.68 -5.06
N LEU A 78 5.10 14.31 -4.39
CA LEU A 78 3.69 13.90 -4.41
C LEU A 78 3.10 13.99 -5.82
N LEU A 79 3.45 15.05 -6.56
CA LEU A 79 3.00 15.23 -7.93
C LEU A 79 3.59 14.17 -8.87
N LEU A 80 4.89 13.89 -8.76
CA LEU A 80 5.54 12.84 -9.55
C LEU A 80 4.99 11.45 -9.19
N LEU A 81 4.76 11.16 -7.90
CA LEU A 81 4.09 9.94 -7.45
C LEU A 81 2.70 9.81 -8.08
N ALA A 82 1.91 10.90 -8.08
CA ALA A 82 0.57 10.90 -8.64
C ALA A 82 0.58 10.71 -10.17
N ALA A 83 1.48 11.39 -10.88
CA ALA A 83 1.65 11.25 -12.32
C ALA A 83 2.08 9.83 -12.70
N GLY A 84 3.09 9.30 -11.99
CA GLY A 84 3.52 7.91 -12.13
C GLY A 84 2.38 6.94 -11.86
N ALA A 85 1.62 7.15 -10.79
CA ALA A 85 0.50 6.30 -10.42
C ALA A 85 -0.61 6.26 -11.48
N SER A 86 -0.93 7.39 -12.11
CA SER A 86 -1.86 7.43 -13.25
C SER A 86 -1.37 6.56 -14.40
N VAL A 87 -0.08 6.68 -14.76
CA VAL A 87 0.53 5.87 -15.83
C VAL A 87 0.55 4.39 -15.47
N GLY A 88 0.92 4.06 -14.23
CA GLY A 88 0.92 2.69 -13.71
C GLY A 88 -0.46 2.05 -13.73
N ALA A 89 -1.49 2.78 -13.27
CA ALA A 89 -2.86 2.31 -13.29
C ALA A 89 -3.41 2.11 -14.71
N LEU A 90 -3.02 2.96 -15.67
CA LEU A 90 -3.33 2.76 -17.08
C LEU A 90 -2.61 1.54 -17.65
N ALA A 91 -1.33 1.35 -17.31
CA ALA A 91 -0.55 0.19 -17.74
C ALA A 91 -1.14 -1.12 -17.22
N THR A 92 -1.69 -1.16 -15.99
CA THR A 92 -2.37 -2.34 -15.45
C THR A 92 -3.55 -2.79 -16.31
N ARG A 93 -4.29 -1.85 -16.90
CA ARG A 93 -5.44 -2.16 -17.76
C ARG A 93 -5.04 -2.85 -19.06
N LEU A 94 -3.85 -2.53 -19.56
CA LEU A 94 -3.30 -3.09 -20.79
C LEU A 94 -2.47 -4.36 -20.54
N ALA A 95 -2.09 -4.62 -19.28
CA ALA A 95 -1.23 -5.73 -18.93
C ALA A 95 -2.01 -7.06 -18.86
N PRO A 96 -1.42 -8.16 -19.35
CA PRO A 96 -1.94 -9.49 -19.11
C PRO A 96 -1.98 -9.79 -17.61
N ALA A 97 -3.03 -10.45 -17.13
CA ALA A 97 -3.19 -10.79 -15.70
C ALA A 97 -1.99 -11.58 -15.13
N GLY A 98 -1.36 -12.43 -15.94
CA GLY A 98 -0.15 -13.16 -15.56
C GLY A 98 1.08 -12.26 -15.35
N LEU A 99 1.23 -11.20 -16.16
CA LEU A 99 2.36 -10.26 -16.05
C LEU A 99 2.28 -9.47 -14.74
N ALA A 100 1.11 -8.92 -14.42
CA ALA A 100 0.91 -8.15 -13.19
C ALA A 100 1.17 -8.99 -11.94
N ARG A 101 0.72 -10.26 -11.95
CA ARG A 101 0.95 -11.22 -10.86
C ARG A 101 2.44 -11.52 -10.66
N TRP A 102 3.15 -11.90 -11.73
CA TRP A 102 4.58 -12.20 -11.63
C TRP A 102 5.42 -10.96 -11.29
N ALA A 103 5.05 -9.79 -11.81
CA ALA A 103 5.67 -8.52 -11.45
C ALA A 103 5.47 -8.20 -9.95
N PHE A 104 4.29 -8.48 -9.40
CA PHE A 104 4.01 -8.34 -7.97
C PHE A 104 4.90 -9.27 -7.15
N VAL A 105 4.92 -10.56 -7.48
CA VAL A 105 5.75 -11.56 -6.78
C VAL A 105 7.23 -11.18 -6.84
N ALA A 106 7.74 -10.81 -8.01
CA ALA A 106 9.13 -10.39 -8.19
C ALA A 106 9.46 -9.14 -7.36
N TYR A 107 8.57 -8.14 -7.37
CA TYR A 107 8.75 -6.92 -6.60
C TYR A 107 8.81 -7.16 -5.08
N VAL A 108 7.91 -8.02 -4.56
CA VAL A 108 7.90 -8.37 -3.14
C VAL A 108 9.14 -9.18 -2.77
N ALA A 109 9.54 -10.14 -3.60
CA ALA A 109 10.76 -10.93 -3.40
C ALA A 109 12.02 -10.04 -3.37
N LEU A 110 12.14 -9.10 -4.31
CA LEU A 110 13.23 -8.12 -4.33
C LEU A 110 13.22 -7.22 -3.10
N THR A 111 12.04 -6.81 -2.62
CA THR A 111 11.92 -6.02 -1.39
C THR A 111 12.38 -6.82 -0.17
N ILE A 112 11.97 -8.09 -0.06
CA ILE A 112 12.41 -8.98 1.02
C ILE A 112 13.92 -9.14 0.98
N ALA A 113 14.51 -9.35 -0.21
CA ALA A 113 15.95 -9.43 -0.39
C ALA A 113 16.66 -8.13 0.01
N ASP A 114 16.19 -6.95 -0.42
CA ASP A 114 16.77 -5.65 -0.05
C ASP A 114 16.75 -5.44 1.47
N VAL A 115 15.64 -5.79 2.12
CA VAL A 115 15.45 -5.64 3.57
C VAL A 115 16.32 -6.62 4.38
N LEU A 116 16.51 -7.85 3.91
CA LEU A 116 17.31 -8.87 4.58
C LEU A 116 18.82 -8.68 4.35
N LEU A 117 19.22 -8.28 3.14
CA LEU A 117 20.62 -8.16 2.75
C LEU A 117 21.26 -6.84 3.18
N ARG A 118 20.47 -5.77 3.40
CA ARG A 118 20.99 -4.45 3.82
C ARG A 118 20.82 -4.23 5.34
N PRO A 119 21.92 -4.16 6.12
CA PRO A 119 21.87 -4.13 7.58
C PRO A 119 21.19 -2.88 8.19
N GLY A 120 21.02 -1.80 7.42
CA GLY A 120 20.41 -0.54 7.88
C GLY A 120 18.91 -0.62 8.20
N PHE A 121 18.21 -1.69 7.80
CA PHE A 121 16.82 -1.90 8.22
C PHE A 121 16.71 -2.62 9.57
N LEU A 122 17.61 -3.57 9.87
CA LEU A 122 17.52 -4.42 11.08
C LEU A 122 18.34 -3.89 12.27
N ARG A 123 19.35 -3.07 12.03
CA ARG A 123 20.17 -2.41 13.07
C ARG A 123 20.13 -0.90 12.82
N PRO A 124 19.41 -0.11 13.65
CA PRO A 124 19.58 1.33 13.65
C PRO A 124 21.05 1.60 13.98
N GLY A 125 21.80 2.23 13.07
CA GLY A 125 23.14 2.67 13.40
C GLY A 125 23.06 3.60 14.60
N SER A 126 23.74 3.23 15.69
CA SER A 126 23.97 4.07 16.86
C SER A 126 24.91 5.22 16.50
N ARG A 127 24.43 6.17 15.69
CA ARG A 127 25.19 7.38 15.36
C ARG A 127 24.28 8.60 15.33
N ILE A 128 23.75 8.93 16.50
CA ILE A 128 23.59 10.33 16.87
C ILE A 128 24.92 10.73 17.52
N GLU A 129 25.95 10.85 16.69
CA GLU A 129 27.09 11.72 16.98
C GLU A 129 27.09 12.77 15.90
N ALA A 130 26.66 13.97 16.32
CA ALA A 130 27.00 15.28 15.79
C ALA A 130 27.63 15.32 14.39
N THR A 131 26.82 15.51 13.36
CA THR A 131 27.07 16.54 12.34
C THR A 131 25.76 16.98 11.73
N SER A 132 25.52 18.27 11.82
CA SER A 132 24.58 19.10 11.07
C SER A 132 24.43 18.62 9.61
N ASP A 133 23.38 17.88 9.29
CA ASP A 133 22.81 17.89 7.94
C ASP A 133 21.37 17.41 7.98
N ALA A 134 20.48 18.15 7.32
CA ALA A 134 19.05 17.89 7.32
C ALA A 134 18.72 16.46 6.82
N PRO A 135 17.59 15.86 7.22
CA PRO A 135 17.16 14.57 6.68
C PRO A 135 17.14 14.62 5.16
N ARG A 136 17.94 13.76 4.49
CA ARG A 136 18.01 13.76 3.03
C ARG A 136 16.62 13.47 2.46
N PRO A 137 16.00 14.41 1.72
CA PRO A 137 14.68 14.17 1.14
C PRO A 137 14.77 12.98 0.19
N LEU A 138 13.71 12.16 0.15
CA LEU A 138 13.58 11.12 -0.86
C LEU A 138 13.79 11.75 -2.24
N PRO A 139 14.62 11.17 -3.12
CA PRO A 139 14.93 11.79 -4.39
C PRO A 139 13.62 11.97 -5.17
N THR A 140 13.23 13.22 -5.42
CA THR A 140 11.97 13.57 -6.10
C THR A 140 11.84 12.85 -7.45
N VAL A 141 12.97 12.63 -8.12
CA VAL A 141 13.09 11.93 -9.41
C VAL A 141 12.59 10.48 -9.35
N LEU A 142 12.70 9.83 -8.19
CA LEU A 142 12.20 8.47 -7.99
C LEU A 142 10.68 8.41 -7.75
N GLY A 143 10.00 9.55 -7.59
CA GLY A 143 8.55 9.61 -7.38
C GLY A 143 7.75 9.01 -8.53
N ALA A 144 8.06 9.37 -9.77
CA ALA A 144 7.33 8.85 -10.93
C ALA A 144 7.46 7.33 -11.11
N PRO A 145 8.66 6.73 -11.16
CA PRO A 145 8.78 5.29 -11.28
C PRO A 145 8.21 4.55 -10.06
N ALA A 146 8.38 5.10 -8.85
CA ALA A 146 7.80 4.50 -7.64
C ALA A 146 6.26 4.51 -7.66
N GLY A 147 5.66 5.64 -8.05
CA GLY A 147 4.21 5.75 -8.19
C GLY A 147 3.66 4.82 -9.26
N ALA A 148 4.35 4.70 -10.39
CA ALA A 148 3.98 3.80 -11.47
C ALA A 148 4.01 2.34 -11.04
N VAL A 149 5.11 1.87 -10.43
CA VAL A 149 5.22 0.48 -9.95
C VAL A 149 4.20 0.21 -8.84
N ALA A 150 4.03 1.14 -7.90
CA ALA A 150 3.07 1.02 -6.80
C ALA A 150 1.64 0.88 -7.32
N ALA A 151 1.18 1.78 -8.20
CA ALA A 151 -0.15 1.72 -8.78
C ALA A 151 -0.32 0.51 -9.70
N PHE A 152 0.71 0.17 -10.49
CA PHE A 152 0.67 -0.95 -11.42
C PHE A 152 0.39 -2.28 -10.70
N LEU A 153 1.04 -2.45 -9.56
CA LEU A 153 0.95 -3.65 -8.73
C LEU A 153 -0.22 -3.63 -7.73
N GLY A 154 -0.95 -2.52 -7.60
CA GLY A 154 -1.97 -2.35 -6.55
C GLY A 154 -1.37 -2.29 -5.14
N VAL A 155 -0.11 -1.87 -5.04
CA VAL A 155 0.70 -1.90 -3.84
C VAL A 155 0.88 -0.48 -3.31
N GLY A 156 0.54 -0.22 -2.04
CA GLY A 156 0.74 1.12 -1.44
C GLY A 156 2.21 1.57 -1.44
N GLY A 157 2.44 2.89 -1.58
CA GLY A 157 3.78 3.49 -1.69
C GLY A 157 4.74 3.21 -0.53
N SER A 158 4.20 2.78 0.60
CA SER A 158 4.95 2.38 1.81
C SER A 158 6.05 1.33 1.63
N VAL A 159 5.99 0.45 0.62
CA VAL A 159 7.02 -0.59 0.43
C VAL A 159 8.38 0.01 0.12
N MET A 160 8.38 1.08 -0.65
CA MET A 160 9.61 1.77 -1.02
C MET A 160 9.96 2.81 0.04
N THR A 161 8.94 3.51 0.55
CA THR A 161 9.14 4.66 1.43
C THR A 161 9.49 4.29 2.86
N VAL A 162 8.93 3.21 3.42
CA VAL A 162 9.24 2.80 4.81
C VAL A 162 10.70 2.33 4.95
N PRO A 163 11.23 1.42 4.12
CA PRO A 163 12.65 1.05 4.18
C PRO A 163 13.57 2.23 3.87
N ALA A 164 13.22 3.10 2.94
CA ALA A 164 14.03 4.27 2.60
C ALA A 164 14.10 5.29 3.76
N MET A 165 12.97 5.59 4.40
CA MET A 165 12.94 6.48 5.58
C MET A 165 13.66 5.88 6.78
N ARG A 166 13.52 4.56 6.97
CA ARG A 166 14.25 3.86 8.04
C ARG A 166 15.76 3.86 7.80
N ARG A 167 16.19 3.71 6.53
CA ARG A 167 17.60 3.88 6.11
C ARG A 167 18.11 5.31 6.30
N ALA A 168 17.24 6.31 6.16
CA ALA A 168 17.55 7.72 6.45
C ALA A 168 17.61 8.04 7.96
N GLY A 169 17.43 7.05 8.84
CA GLY A 169 17.53 7.21 10.29
C GLY A 169 16.22 7.59 10.97
N HIS A 170 15.10 7.68 10.25
CA HIS A 170 13.80 7.93 10.88
C HIS A 170 13.32 6.71 11.67
N THR A 171 12.68 6.98 12.82
CA THR A 171 12.01 5.93 13.58
C THR A 171 10.90 5.30 12.75
N MET A 172 10.63 4.01 12.98
CA MET A 172 9.59 3.28 12.25
C MET A 172 8.23 3.97 12.36
N ARG A 173 7.93 4.57 13.51
CA ARG A 173 6.69 5.33 13.74
C ARG A 173 6.56 6.55 12.83
N VAL A 174 7.65 7.28 12.59
CA VAL A 174 7.63 8.43 11.66
C VAL A 174 7.54 7.94 10.22
N ALA A 175 8.33 6.91 9.86
CA ALA A 175 8.31 6.34 8.52
C ALA A 175 6.91 5.84 8.12
N THR A 176 6.20 5.15 9.03
CA THR A 176 4.88 4.57 8.76
C THR A 176 3.76 5.61 8.82
N ALA A 177 3.91 6.64 9.66
CA ALA A 177 2.99 7.77 9.68
C ALA A 177 3.06 8.57 8.36
N LEU A 178 4.26 8.76 7.80
CA LEU A 178 4.48 9.46 6.53
C LEU A 178 4.15 8.61 5.30
N ALA A 179 4.23 7.29 5.43
CA ALA A 179 3.86 6.37 4.36
C ALA A 179 2.38 6.42 4.00
N ASN A 180 1.49 6.74 4.95
CA ASN A 180 0.05 6.87 4.69
C ASN A 180 -0.29 8.02 3.72
N PRO A 181 0.20 9.27 3.92
CA PRO A 181 0.05 10.35 2.93
C PRO A 181 0.59 10.01 1.54
N LEU A 182 1.74 9.31 1.48
CA LEU A 182 2.35 8.91 0.21
C LEU A 182 1.51 7.84 -0.50
N THR A 183 1.02 6.85 0.25
CA THR A 183 0.07 5.86 -0.26
C THR A 183 -1.21 6.52 -0.76
N LEU A 184 -1.73 7.54 -0.06
CA LEU A 184 -2.90 8.30 -0.50
C LEU A 184 -2.63 9.02 -1.84
N ALA A 185 -1.46 9.66 -1.99
CA ALA A 185 -1.09 10.37 -3.21
C ALA A 185 -0.97 9.46 -4.45
N ILE A 186 -0.66 8.18 -4.25
CA ILE A 186 -0.61 7.15 -5.29
C ILE A 186 -2.00 6.56 -5.55
N ALA A 187 -2.73 6.20 -4.48
CA ALA A 187 -3.99 5.49 -4.58
C ALA A 187 -5.12 6.36 -5.15
N LEU A 188 -5.10 7.67 -4.89
CA LEU A 188 -6.10 8.60 -5.41
C LEU A 188 -6.18 8.61 -6.95
N PRO A 189 -5.09 8.94 -7.68
CA PRO A 189 -5.11 8.92 -9.14
C PRO A 189 -5.35 7.51 -9.70
N ALA A 190 -4.83 6.46 -9.07
CA ALA A 190 -5.07 5.09 -9.50
C ALA A 190 -6.57 4.71 -9.41
N THR A 191 -7.26 5.14 -8.35
CA THR A 191 -8.70 4.96 -8.17
C THR A 191 -9.49 5.80 -9.17
N ALA A 192 -9.08 7.04 -9.43
CA ALA A 192 -9.71 7.92 -10.41
C ALA A 192 -9.61 7.35 -11.83
N VAL A 193 -8.44 6.83 -12.22
CA VAL A 193 -8.25 6.12 -13.49
C VAL A 193 -9.16 4.89 -13.54
N SER A 194 -9.23 4.12 -12.46
CA SER A 194 -10.05 2.90 -12.36
C SER A 194 -11.55 3.19 -12.55
N LEU A 195 -12.05 4.29 -11.98
CA LEU A 195 -13.43 4.77 -12.11
C LEU A 195 -13.73 5.40 -13.49
N GLY A 196 -12.80 6.19 -14.03
CA GLY A 196 -13.03 7.05 -15.19
C GLY A 196 -12.99 6.36 -16.56
N GLY A 197 -12.61 5.09 -16.63
CA GLY A 197 -12.47 4.40 -17.92
C GLY A 197 -12.94 2.95 -17.95
N ALA A 198 -13.90 2.56 -17.10
CA ALA A 198 -14.39 1.19 -17.07
C ALA A 198 -15.59 1.00 -18.01
N ALA A 199 -15.44 0.16 -19.04
CA ALA A 199 -16.56 -0.60 -19.57
C ALA A 199 -16.87 -1.71 -18.54
N VAL A 200 -18.13 -1.82 -18.13
CA VAL A 200 -18.57 -2.83 -17.14
C VAL A 200 -18.32 -4.23 -17.71
N PRO A 201 -17.64 -5.15 -16.99
CA PRO A 201 -17.45 -6.51 -17.45
C PRO A 201 -18.81 -7.17 -17.75
N ALA A 202 -18.96 -7.74 -18.95
CA ALA A 202 -20.22 -8.30 -19.44
C ALA A 202 -20.69 -9.56 -18.67
N ALA A 203 -19.82 -10.14 -17.84
CA ALA A 203 -20.07 -11.33 -17.02
C ALA A 203 -20.44 -11.03 -15.56
N ALA A 204 -20.95 -9.82 -15.27
CA ALA A 204 -21.40 -9.46 -13.93
C ALA A 204 -22.71 -10.16 -13.57
N ASP A 205 -22.61 -11.41 -13.09
CA ASP A 205 -23.71 -12.10 -12.42
C ASP A 205 -24.14 -11.33 -11.16
N ALA A 206 -25.42 -11.51 -10.80
CA ALA A 206 -26.21 -10.77 -9.80
C ALA A 206 -25.69 -10.77 -8.34
N HIS A 207 -24.45 -11.22 -8.07
CA HIS A 207 -23.87 -11.36 -6.74
C HIS A 207 -22.82 -10.28 -6.36
N LEU A 208 -22.35 -9.49 -7.33
CA LEU A 208 -21.36 -8.43 -7.11
C LEU A 208 -21.97 -7.05 -7.44
N GLN A 209 -21.88 -6.10 -6.50
CA GLN A 209 -22.29 -4.71 -6.73
C GLN A 209 -21.11 -3.94 -7.31
N LEU A 210 -20.86 -4.11 -8.61
CA LEU A 210 -19.80 -3.37 -9.30
C LEU A 210 -20.24 -1.94 -9.66
N VAL A 211 -19.36 -0.98 -9.38
CA VAL A 211 -19.40 0.36 -9.98
C VAL A 211 -18.09 0.55 -10.76
N GLY A 212 -18.16 0.42 -12.08
CA GLY A 212 -16.96 0.31 -12.94
C GLY A 212 -16.24 -1.02 -12.73
N LEU A 213 -14.99 -0.97 -12.26
CA LEU A 213 -14.18 -2.15 -11.90
C LEU A 213 -14.12 -2.41 -10.38
N ILE A 214 -14.91 -1.71 -9.57
CA ILE A 214 -14.80 -1.77 -8.11
C ILE A 214 -15.94 -2.62 -7.56
N ASP A 215 -15.62 -3.68 -6.81
CA ASP A 215 -16.61 -4.39 -6.00
C ASP A 215 -16.89 -3.62 -4.69
N LEU A 216 -18.05 -2.97 -4.65
CA LEU A 216 -18.47 -2.15 -3.51
C LEU A 216 -18.76 -3.01 -2.28
N ARG A 217 -19.12 -4.28 -2.46
CA ARG A 217 -19.44 -5.20 -1.36
C ARG A 217 -18.16 -5.64 -0.65
N ALA A 218 -17.14 -6.09 -1.38
CA ALA A 218 -15.83 -6.36 -0.79
C ALA A 218 -15.24 -5.10 -0.14
N ALA A 219 -15.28 -3.95 -0.84
CA ALA A 219 -14.76 -2.69 -0.31
C ALA A 219 -15.43 -2.31 1.02
N SER A 220 -16.76 -2.33 1.09
CA SER A 220 -17.50 -1.97 2.31
C SER A 220 -17.22 -2.94 3.46
N ALA A 221 -17.18 -4.26 3.21
CA ALA A 221 -16.86 -5.26 4.23
C ALA A 221 -15.45 -5.08 4.80
N LEU A 222 -14.47 -4.80 3.94
CA LEU A 222 -13.08 -4.55 4.32
C LEU A 222 -12.94 -3.24 5.12
N LEU A 223 -13.62 -2.17 4.69
CA LEU A 223 -13.59 -0.87 5.36
C LEU A 223 -14.28 -0.92 6.73
N LEU A 224 -15.38 -1.65 6.87
CA LEU A 224 -16.04 -1.87 8.15
C LEU A 224 -15.12 -2.55 9.18
N GLY A 225 -14.26 -3.47 8.74
CA GLY A 225 -13.24 -4.06 9.61
C GLY A 225 -12.04 -3.12 9.85
N ALA A 226 -11.59 -2.40 8.82
CA ALA A 226 -10.35 -1.63 8.87
C ALA A 226 -10.48 -0.32 9.65
N LEU A 227 -11.55 0.46 9.44
CA LEU A 227 -11.70 1.80 10.02
C LEU A 227 -11.71 1.84 11.55
N PRO A 228 -12.44 0.93 12.26
CA PRO A 228 -12.39 0.88 13.72
C PRO A 228 -10.99 0.59 14.25
N VAL A 229 -10.27 -0.33 13.61
CA VAL A 229 -8.88 -0.67 13.99
C VAL A 229 -7.98 0.52 13.76
N ILE A 230 -8.08 1.19 12.60
CA ILE A 230 -7.27 2.37 12.30
C ILE A 230 -7.51 3.47 13.35
N ALA A 231 -8.77 3.71 13.72
CA ALA A 231 -9.12 4.70 14.73
C ALA A 231 -8.52 4.35 16.10
N ILE A 232 -8.63 3.10 16.55
CA ILE A 232 -8.14 2.64 17.85
C ILE A 232 -6.60 2.67 17.89
N LEU A 233 -5.93 2.06 16.90
CA LEU A 233 -4.46 1.96 16.88
C LEU A 233 -3.78 3.31 16.68
N ARG A 234 -4.41 4.28 15.98
CA ARG A 234 -3.86 5.65 15.89
C ARG A 234 -4.06 6.46 17.15
N ARG A 235 -5.18 6.27 17.85
CA ARG A 235 -5.43 6.90 19.15
C ARG A 235 -4.54 6.32 20.26
N ARG A 236 -4.27 5.01 20.21
CA ARG A 236 -3.41 4.30 21.15
C ARG A 236 -2.29 3.56 20.39
N PRO A 237 -1.24 4.29 19.96
CA PRO A 237 -0.16 3.68 19.18
C PRO A 237 0.53 2.59 20.01
N PRO A 238 0.58 1.35 19.51
CA PRO A 238 1.16 0.24 20.27
C PRO A 238 2.67 0.49 20.45
N ARG A 239 3.16 0.17 21.66
CA ARG A 239 4.59 0.22 21.99
C ARG A 239 5.22 -1.12 21.61
N ILE A 240 5.51 -1.28 20.32
CA ILE A 240 6.15 -2.48 19.80
C ILE A 240 7.65 -2.18 19.64
N PRO A 241 8.55 -3.07 20.12
CA PRO A 241 9.97 -2.89 19.90
C PRO A 241 10.31 -2.99 18.41
N ASP A 242 11.22 -2.13 17.93
CA ASP A 242 11.57 -1.95 16.52
C ASP A 242 11.98 -3.26 15.81
N ARG A 243 12.57 -4.21 16.55
CA ARG A 243 12.95 -5.53 16.03
C ARG A 243 11.74 -6.39 15.71
N THR A 244 10.77 -6.50 16.64
CA THR A 244 9.52 -7.24 16.41
C THR A 244 8.72 -6.63 15.27
N TYR A 245 8.72 -5.30 15.17
CA TYR A 245 8.06 -4.59 14.08
C TYR A 245 8.65 -4.89 12.70
N ALA A 246 9.98 -4.96 12.61
CA ALA A 246 10.70 -5.32 11.40
C ALA A 246 10.39 -6.77 10.96
N TRP A 247 10.40 -7.70 11.92
CA TRP A 247 10.08 -9.11 11.65
C TRP A 247 8.61 -9.30 11.27
N ALA A 248 7.68 -8.57 11.91
CA ALA A 248 6.27 -8.58 11.53
C ALA A 248 6.05 -8.05 10.10
N TYR A 249 6.79 -7.02 9.70
CA TYR A 249 6.78 -6.50 8.33
C TYR A 249 7.24 -7.56 7.31
N ILE A 250 8.36 -8.24 7.59
CA ILE A 250 8.90 -9.30 6.72
C ILE A 250 7.93 -10.49 6.66
N GLY A 251 7.39 -10.92 7.80
CA GLY A 251 6.43 -12.02 7.88
C GLY A 251 5.16 -11.74 7.07
N LEU A 252 4.66 -10.51 7.11
CA LEU A 252 3.52 -10.09 6.29
C LEU A 252 3.86 -10.15 4.79
N LEU A 253 5.02 -9.63 4.37
CA LEU A 253 5.44 -9.69 2.97
C LEU A 253 5.52 -11.14 2.48
N ALA A 254 6.16 -12.02 3.27
CA ALA A 254 6.28 -13.44 2.94
C ALA A 254 4.93 -14.14 2.83
N MET A 255 4.02 -13.90 3.79
CA MET A 255 2.67 -14.46 3.77
C MET A 255 1.90 -14.06 2.51
N VAL A 256 1.98 -12.78 2.12
CA VAL A 256 1.33 -12.27 0.92
C VAL A 256 1.94 -12.88 -0.35
N THR A 257 3.26 -13.06 -0.40
CA THR A 257 3.91 -13.76 -1.52
C THR A 257 3.40 -15.18 -1.67
N VAL A 258 3.31 -15.93 -0.56
CA VAL A 258 2.79 -17.31 -0.58
C VAL A 258 1.34 -17.34 -1.04
N ALA A 259 0.48 -16.44 -0.53
CA ALA A 259 -0.92 -16.37 -0.94
C ALA A 259 -1.10 -16.12 -2.44
N MET A 260 -0.23 -15.29 -3.04
CA MET A 260 -0.22 -15.01 -4.47
C MET A 260 0.35 -16.15 -5.32
N LEU A 261 1.27 -16.94 -4.78
CA LEU A 261 1.77 -18.15 -5.44
C LEU A 261 0.72 -19.28 -5.43
N LEU A 262 -0.09 -19.36 -4.37
CA LEU A 262 -1.15 -20.36 -4.23
C LEU A 262 -2.42 -20.02 -5.04
N SER A 263 -2.58 -18.78 -5.49
CA SER A 263 -3.65 -18.38 -6.42
C SER A 263 -3.24 -18.55 -7.90
N ALA A 264 -2.09 -19.18 -8.16
CA ALA A 264 -1.53 -19.39 -9.49
C ALA A 264 -2.12 -20.59 -10.22
#